data_AF-A0A972TR89-F1
#
_entry.id   AF-A0A972TR89-F1
#
_cell.length_a   1.000
_cell.length_b   1.000
_cell.length_c   1.000
_cell.angle_alpha   90.00
_cell.angle_beta   90.00
_cell.angle_gamma   90.00
#
_symmetry.space_group_name_H-M   'P 1'
#
loop_
_entity.id
_entity.type
_entity.pdbx_description
1 polymer ?
#
loop_
_entity_poly.entity_id
_entity_poly.type
_entity_poly.pdbx_seq_one_letter_code
_entity_poly.pdbx_strand_id
1 'polypeptide(L)' 'MQAYCMKCRAKKDIKNPKKITMKNGRPATQGVCPKCGTKVFRIGKS' A
#
# COMPACT_ATOMS: atom_id res chain seq x y z
N MET A 1 -1.03 -4.29 9.00
CA MET A 1 -1.73 -4.04 7.71
C MET A 1 -0.68 -4.17 6.61
N GLN A 2 -0.76 -5.22 5.78
CA GLN A 2 0.35 -5.59 4.87
C GLN A 2 0.02 -5.26 3.41
N ALA A 3 0.90 -4.60 2.68
CA ALA A 3 0.78 -4.44 1.23
C ALA A 3 1.77 -5.35 0.51
N TYR A 4 1.41 -5.76 -0.70
CA TYR A 4 2.37 -6.41 -1.57
C TYR A 4 3.32 -5.38 -2.16
N CYS A 5 4.61 -5.53 -1.91
CA CYS A 5 5.63 -4.67 -2.50
C CYS A 5 6.15 -5.32 -3.78
N MET A 6 5.89 -4.69 -4.94
CA MET A 6 6.36 -5.23 -6.24
C MET A 6 7.88 -5.32 -6.35
N LYS A 7 8.64 -4.40 -5.72
CA LYS A 7 10.11 -4.48 -5.70
C LYS A 7 10.62 -5.67 -4.87
N CYS A 8 10.01 -5.92 -3.71
CA CYS A 8 10.42 -7.03 -2.85
C CYS A 8 9.73 -8.36 -3.18
N ARG A 9 8.77 -8.34 -4.11
CA ARG A 9 7.88 -9.47 -4.47
C ARG A 9 7.34 -10.23 -3.25
N ALA A 10 7.02 -9.48 -2.19
CA ALA A 10 6.63 -10.01 -0.91
C ALA A 10 5.58 -9.11 -0.25
N LYS A 11 4.72 -9.72 0.57
CA LYS A 11 3.83 -8.97 1.47
C LYS A 11 4.68 -8.36 2.59
N LYS A 12 4.57 -7.05 2.77
CA LYS A 12 5.32 -6.27 3.76
C LYS A 12 4.38 -5.32 4.47
N ASP A 13 4.72 -4.98 5.70
CA ASP A 13 3.97 -4.00 6.46
C ASP A 13 4.04 -2.62 5.81
N ILE A 14 2.91 -1.92 5.83
CA ILE A 14 2.80 -0.57 5.31
C ILE A 14 3.27 0.38 6.40
N LYS A 15 4.39 1.08 6.17
CA LYS A 15 4.83 2.16 7.03
C LYS A 15 4.13 3.45 6.62
N ASN A 16 3.61 4.20 7.60
CA ASN A 16 2.85 5.44 7.40
C ASN A 16 1.62 5.28 6.48
N PRO A 17 0.65 4.40 6.84
CA PRO A 17 -0.54 4.17 6.03
C PRO A 17 -1.44 5.42 5.98
N LYS A 18 -1.70 5.91 4.77
CA LYS A 18 -2.66 6.96 4.45
C LYS A 18 -3.82 6.36 3.66
N LYS A 19 -5.05 6.61 4.13
CA LYS A 19 -6.25 6.29 3.36
C LYS A 19 -6.36 7.29 2.21
N ILE A 20 -6.42 6.80 0.98
CA ILE A 20 -6.60 7.59 -0.23
C ILE A 20 -7.76 7.00 -1.04
N THR A 21 -8.55 7.86 -1.66
CA THR A 21 -9.54 7.42 -2.64
C THR A 21 -8.88 7.50 -4.01
N MET A 22 -8.76 6.37 -4.69
CA MET A 22 -8.22 6.33 -6.06
C MET A 22 -9.15 7.11 -6.99
N LYS A 23 -8.65 7.56 -8.15
CA LYS A 23 -9.47 8.24 -9.19
C LYS A 23 -10.71 7.42 -9.60
N ASN A 24 -10.65 6.10 -9.42
CA ASN A 24 -11.68 5.14 -9.78
C ASN A 24 -12.75 4.98 -8.68
N GLY A 25 -12.79 5.88 -7.68
CA GLY A 25 -13.74 5.85 -6.56
C GLY A 25 -13.49 4.79 -5.49
N ARG A 26 -12.48 3.92 -5.67
CA ARG A 26 -12.19 2.82 -4.74
C ARG A 26 -11.33 3.30 -3.56
N PRO A 27 -11.68 2.94 -2.31
CA PRO A 27 -10.84 3.21 -1.16
C PRO A 27 -9.57 2.36 -1.22
N ALA A 28 -8.43 3.01 -1.08
CA ALA A 28 -7.13 2.37 -1.01
C ALA A 28 -6.34 2.90 0.19
N THR A 29 -5.41 2.11 0.67
CA THR A 29 -4.43 2.54 1.66
C THR A 29 -3.08 2.64 0.97
N GLN A 30 -2.56 3.85 0.87
CA GLN A 30 -1.21 4.11 0.42
C GLN A 30 -0.26 4.11 1.62
N GLY A 31 0.97 3.67 1.45
CA GLY A 31 2.03 3.95 2.41
C GLY A 31 3.38 3.62 1.83
N VAL A 32 4.35 3.28 2.67
CA VAL A 32 5.75 3.10 2.30
C VAL A 32 6.24 1.72 2.73
N CYS A 33 6.97 1.02 1.85
CA CYS A 33 7.61 -0.24 2.21
C CYS A 33 8.84 0.03 3.11
N PRO A 34 8.93 -0.55 4.32
CA PRO A 34 10.06 -0.32 5.22
C PRO A 34 11.38 -0.90 4.71
N LYS A 35 11.36 -1.85 3.78
CA LYS A 35 12.56 -2.53 3.27
C LYS A 35 13.23 -1.79 2.12
N CYS A 36 12.45 -1.21 1.21
CA CYS A 36 12.94 -0.63 -0.05
C CYS A 36 12.51 0.82 -0.27
N GLY A 37 11.77 1.43 0.67
CA GLY A 37 11.35 2.82 0.61
C GLY A 37 10.32 3.15 -0.48
N THR A 38 9.97 2.21 -1.36
CA THR A 38 8.95 2.46 -2.38
C THR A 38 7.56 2.60 -1.79
N LYS A 39 6.76 3.48 -2.43
CA LYS A 39 5.33 3.61 -2.12
C LYS A 39 4.62 2.30 -2.45
N VAL A 40 3.85 1.80 -1.50
CA VAL A 40 3.02 0.61 -1.64
C VAL A 40 1.56 1.00 -1.48
N PHE A 41 0.71 0.31 -2.22
CA PHE A 41 -0.73 0.54 -2.20
C PHE A 41 -1.42 -0.77 -1.87
N ARG A 42 -2.35 -0.73 -0.92
CA ARG A 42 -3.27 -1.82 -0.62
C ARG A 42 -4.67 -1.35 -0.97
N ILE A 43 -5.21 -1.89 -2.05
CA ILE A 43 -6.61 -1.69 -2.41
C ILE A 43 -7.42 -2.59 -1.47
N GLY A 44 -8.26 -2.00 -0.63
CA GLY A 44 -9.24 -2.74 0.14
C GLY A 44 -10.45 -3.01 -0.75
N LYS A 45 -11.04 -4.21 -0.66
CA LYS A 45 -12.47 -4.33 -0.99
C LYS A 45 -13.22 -3.59 0.13
N SER A 46 -14.23 -2.83 -0.27
CA SER A 46 -15.19 -2.25 0.68
C SER A 46 -15.83 -3.33 1.54
#